data_AF-A0A1Q6WQC9-F1
#
_entry.id   AF-A0A1Q6WQC9-F1
#
_cell.length_a   1.000
_cell.length_b   1.000
_cell.length_c   1.000
_cell.angle_alpha   90.00
_cell.angle_beta   90.00
_cell.angle_gamma   90.00
#
_symmetry.space_group_name_H-M   'P 1'
#
loop_
_entity.id
_entity.type
_entity.pdbx_description
1 polymer ?
#
loop_
_entity_poly.entity_id
_entity_poly.type
_entity_poly.pdbx_seq_one_letter_code
_entity_poly.pdbx_strand_id
1 'polypeptide(L)'
;MKLALLSPAAERQERRDRLRRDRAAALALREVFPAVQQLRLELLFQGSTSTTPAPQSHILHAPARAFFEFPCPYADCDGQFDLSAAVKAALADPAHRATGALGCSGQRAVRVGARQPCQLRLNYTVTATCQPDT
;
A
#
# COMPACT_ATOMS: atom_id res chain seq x y z
N MET A 1 33.54 9.82 -10.26
CA MET A 1 32.67 8.87 -9.54
C MET A 1 31.64 8.33 -10.51
N LYS A 2 31.70 7.04 -10.85
CA LYS A 2 30.82 6.43 -11.84
C LYS A 2 29.57 5.97 -11.09
N LEU A 3 28.48 6.74 -11.20
CA LEU A 3 27.15 6.32 -10.76
C LEU A 3 26.82 5.06 -11.56
N ALA A 4 26.99 3.89 -10.93
CA ALA A 4 26.52 2.65 -11.50
C ALA A 4 25.00 2.76 -11.57
N LEU A 5 24.48 3.02 -12.77
CA LEU A 5 23.06 2.82 -13.06
C LEU A 5 22.79 1.34 -12.78
N LEU A 6 22.15 1.07 -11.64
CA LEU A 6 21.69 -0.25 -11.29
C LEU A 6 20.82 -0.76 -12.44
N SER A 7 20.94 -2.03 -12.78
CA SER A 7 20.03 -2.62 -13.76
C SER A 7 18.59 -2.50 -13.24
N PRO A 8 17.57 -2.41 -14.11
CA PRO A 8 16.18 -2.29 -13.66
C PRO A 8 15.74 -3.42 -12.70
N ALA A 9 16.37 -4.59 -12.80
CA ALA A 9 16.14 -5.70 -11.87
C ALA A 9 16.73 -5.43 -10.47
N ALA A 10 17.93 -4.85 -10.40
CA ALA A 10 18.57 -4.46 -9.15
C ALA A 10 17.82 -3.31 -8.45
N GLU A 11 17.35 -2.30 -9.20
CA GLU A 11 16.51 -1.22 -8.65
C GLU A 11 15.21 -1.76 -8.03
N ARG A 12 14.56 -2.74 -8.69
CA ARG A 12 13.36 -3.41 -8.15
C ARG A 12 13.67 -4.18 -6.88
N GLN A 13 14.79 -4.90 -6.85
CA GLN A 13 15.17 -5.70 -5.69
C GLN A 13 15.50 -4.82 -4.48
N GLU A 14 16.29 -3.76 -4.67
CA GLU A 14 16.61 -2.79 -3.62
C GLU A 14 15.34 -2.15 -3.05
N ARG A 15 14.39 -1.78 -3.90
CA ARG A 15 13.09 -1.25 -3.47
C ARG A 15 12.32 -2.25 -2.60
N ARG A 16 12.22 -3.51 -3.03
CA ARG A 16 11.56 -4.56 -2.24
C ARG A 16 12.23 -4.74 -0.88
N ASP A 17 13.56 -4.71 -0.85
CA ASP A 17 14.32 -4.86 0.39
C ASP A 17 14.21 -3.63 1.29
N ARG A 18 14.10 -2.43 0.71
CA ARG A 18 13.75 -1.21 1.46
C ARG A 18 12.35 -1.34 2.07
N LEU A 19 11.32 -1.68 1.30
CA LEU A 19 9.95 -1.84 1.84
C LEU A 19 9.88 -2.90 2.94
N ARG A 20 10.62 -4.01 2.79
CA ARG A 20 10.74 -5.03 3.83
C ARG A 20 11.36 -4.49 5.11
N ARG A 21 12.45 -3.71 5.00
CA ARG A 21 13.11 -3.07 6.14
C ARG A 21 12.19 -2.04 6.81
N ASP A 22 11.56 -1.17 6.03
CA ASP A 22 10.67 -0.12 6.53
C ASP A 22 9.46 -0.74 7.26
N ARG A 23 8.88 -1.82 6.71
CA ARG A 23 7.81 -2.60 7.37
C ARG A 23 8.27 -3.25 8.68
N ALA A 24 9.49 -3.79 8.70
CA ALA A 24 10.05 -4.42 9.89
C ALA A 24 10.35 -3.40 11.00
N ALA A 25 10.77 -2.19 10.63
CA ALA A 25 11.05 -1.09 11.53
C ALA A 25 9.79 -0.37 12.04
N ALA A 26 8.65 -0.53 11.37
CA ALA A 26 7.40 0.10 11.77
C ALA A 26 6.96 -0.34 13.18
N LEU A 27 6.39 0.58 13.95
CA LEU A 27 5.82 0.30 15.26
C LEU A 27 4.58 -0.60 15.12
N ALA A 28 4.19 -1.26 16.21
CA ALA A 28 2.95 -2.04 16.23
C ALA A 28 1.72 -1.12 16.14
N LEU A 29 0.61 -1.61 15.60
CA LEU A 29 -0.64 -0.88 15.47
C LEU A 29 -1.12 -0.35 16.82
N ARG A 30 -1.06 -1.16 17.88
CA ARG A 30 -1.41 -0.74 19.24
C ARG A 30 -0.53 0.37 19.82
N GLU A 31 0.68 0.55 19.32
CA GLU A 31 1.58 1.62 19.78
C GLU A 31 1.26 2.94 19.07
N VAL A 32 0.85 2.87 17.80
CA VAL A 32 0.49 4.07 17.00
C VAL A 32 -0.98 4.46 17.19
N PHE A 33 -1.87 3.47 17.32
CA PHE A 33 -3.32 3.60 17.44
C PHE A 33 -3.84 2.68 18.56
N PRO A 34 -3.70 3.08 19.84
CA PRO A 34 -4.00 2.21 20.99
C PRO A 34 -5.43 1.69 21.06
N ALA A 35 -6.41 2.49 20.60
CA ALA A 35 -7.82 2.10 20.61
C ALA A 35 -8.16 1.02 19.56
N VAL A 36 -7.29 0.76 18.58
CA VAL A 36 -7.58 -0.15 17.45
C VAL A 36 -7.32 -1.60 17.83
N GLN A 37 -8.36 -2.43 17.81
CA GLN A 37 -8.22 -3.88 17.93
C GLN A 37 -7.88 -4.53 16.60
N GLN A 38 -8.58 -4.08 15.56
CA GLN A 38 -8.54 -4.68 14.24
C GLN A 38 -8.72 -3.61 13.18
N LEU A 39 -7.93 -3.70 12.13
CA LEU A 39 -8.06 -2.91 10.93
C LEU A 39 -8.25 -3.86 9.74
N ARG A 40 -9.30 -3.65 8.97
CA ARG A 40 -9.56 -4.38 7.72
C ARG A 40 -9.36 -3.44 6.55
N LEU A 41 -8.52 -3.86 5.60
CA LEU A 41 -8.22 -3.16 4.36
C LEU A 41 -8.70 -4.01 3.20
N GLU A 42 -9.66 -3.51 2.44
CA GLU A 42 -10.14 -4.14 1.20
C GLU A 42 -9.63 -3.33 0.02
N LEU A 43 -8.94 -4.02 -0.88
CA LEU A 43 -8.24 -3.44 -2.02
C LEU A 43 -8.86 -3.97 -3.31
N LEU A 44 -9.55 -3.11 -4.04
CA LEU A 44 -10.13 -3.44 -5.35
C LEU A 44 -9.38 -2.69 -6.44
N PHE A 45 -8.66 -3.43 -7.28
CA PHE A 45 -7.89 -2.85 -8.37
C PHE A 45 -8.77 -2.60 -9.60
N GLN A 46 -8.57 -1.46 -10.24
CA GLN A 46 -9.21 -1.08 -11.49
C GLN A 46 -8.15 -0.61 -12.47
N GLY A 47 -8.04 -1.29 -13.60
CA GLY A 47 -7.09 -0.99 -14.65
C GLY A 47 -7.71 -1.11 -16.04
N SER A 48 -7.08 -0.48 -17.02
CA SER A 48 -7.46 -0.53 -18.43
C SER A 48 -6.90 -1.74 -19.18
N THR A 49 -6.04 -2.53 -18.54
CA THR A 49 -5.43 -3.73 -19.14
C THR A 49 -6.29 -4.96 -18.91
N SER A 50 -6.19 -5.95 -19.81
CA SER A 50 -6.94 -7.21 -19.76
C SER A 50 -6.66 -8.09 -18.54
N THR A 51 -5.65 -7.74 -17.73
CA THR A 51 -5.21 -8.48 -16.54
C THR A 51 -5.32 -7.64 -15.28
N THR A 52 -6.53 -7.18 -14.96
CA THR A 52 -6.78 -6.50 -13.68
C THR A 52 -6.44 -7.44 -12.51
N PRO A 53 -5.60 -7.00 -11.55
CA PRO A 53 -5.25 -7.80 -10.39
C PRO A 53 -6.48 -8.20 -9.56
N ALA A 54 -6.44 -9.40 -8.97
CA ALA A 54 -7.50 -9.86 -8.09
C ALA A 54 -7.64 -8.95 -6.85
N PRO A 55 -8.87 -8.78 -6.32
CA PRO A 55 -9.09 -8.06 -5.07
C PRO A 55 -8.27 -8.67 -3.93
N GLN A 56 -7.83 -7.84 -2.99
CA GLN A 56 -7.08 -8.28 -1.82
C GLN A 56 -7.75 -7.81 -0.53
N SER A 57 -7.70 -8.63 0.51
CA SER A 57 -8.17 -8.27 1.84
C SER A 57 -7.06 -8.51 2.86
N HIS A 58 -6.73 -7.48 3.63
CA HIS A 58 -5.73 -7.55 4.70
C HIS A 58 -6.40 -7.24 6.03
N ILE A 59 -6.24 -8.14 6.99
CA ILE A 59 -6.72 -7.94 8.37
C ILE A 59 -5.48 -7.79 9.25
N LEU A 60 -5.40 -6.66 9.94
CA LEU A 60 -4.29 -6.30 10.80
C LEU A 60 -4.82 -6.16 12.23
N HIS A 61 -4.29 -6.97 13.14
CA HIS A 61 -4.63 -6.90 14.56
C HIS A 61 -3.65 -5.99 15.31
N ALA A 62 -4.00 -5.59 16.54
CA ALA A 62 -3.18 -4.79 17.45
C ALA A 62 -1.65 -5.03 17.43
N PRO A 63 -1.11 -6.27 17.41
CA PRO A 63 0.34 -6.50 17.36
C PRO A 63 0.97 -6.39 15.95
N ALA A 64 0.16 -6.28 14.89
CA ALA A 64 0.66 -6.13 13.53
C ALA A 64 1.36 -4.78 13.33
N ARG A 65 2.25 -4.70 12.34
CA ARG A 65 3.01 -3.47 12.03
C ARG A 65 2.10 -2.42 11.41
N ALA A 66 2.18 -1.18 11.89
CA ALA A 66 1.48 -0.01 11.37
C ALA A 66 2.12 0.50 10.06
N PHE A 67 2.17 -0.38 9.06
CA PHE A 67 2.78 -0.12 7.75
C PHE A 67 1.76 -0.42 6.65
N PHE A 68 1.31 0.63 5.96
CA PHE A 68 0.19 0.59 5.03
C PHE A 68 0.58 0.92 3.59
N GLU A 69 1.85 0.71 3.24
CA GLU A 69 2.32 0.82 1.87
C GLU A 69 2.23 -0.54 1.18
N PHE A 70 1.50 -0.57 0.06
CA PHE A 70 1.29 -1.78 -0.73
C PHE A 70 1.94 -1.61 -2.10
N PRO A 71 2.88 -2.50 -2.49
CA PRO A 71 3.50 -2.41 -3.81
C PRO A 71 2.46 -2.64 -4.91
N CYS A 72 2.68 -2.01 -6.07
CA CYS A 72 1.85 -2.26 -7.24
C CYS A 72 1.92 -3.76 -7.62
N PRO A 73 0.78 -4.43 -7.86
CA PRO A 73 0.76 -5.86 -8.21
C PRO A 73 1.31 -6.15 -9.61
N TYR A 74 1.45 -5.15 -10.49
CA TYR A 74 2.09 -5.35 -11.79
C TYR A 74 3.61 -5.50 -11.64
N ALA A 75 4.13 -6.64 -12.10
CA ALA A 75 5.55 -6.98 -11.98
C ALA A 75 6.51 -6.03 -12.73
N ASP A 76 6.00 -5.30 -13.72
CA ASP A 76 6.72 -4.31 -14.52
C ASP A 76 6.53 -2.87 -14.01
N CYS A 77 5.86 -2.69 -12.86
CA CYS A 77 5.65 -1.40 -12.23
C CYS A 77 6.55 -1.22 -11.00
N ASP A 78 7.06 0.00 -10.82
CA ASP A 78 7.87 0.39 -9.66
C ASP A 78 7.10 1.19 -8.60
N GLY A 79 5.78 1.26 -8.72
CA GLY A 79 4.91 2.07 -7.85
C GLY A 79 4.38 1.36 -6.62
N GLN A 80 3.64 2.12 -5.82
CA GLN A 80 2.97 1.64 -4.63
C GLN A 80 1.71 2.46 -4.34
N PHE A 81 0.93 1.98 -3.38
CA PHE A 81 -0.23 2.66 -2.81
C PHE A 81 0.03 2.89 -1.32
N ASP A 82 -0.05 4.15 -0.87
CA ASP A 82 0.04 4.51 0.54
C ASP A 82 -1.36 4.74 1.11
N LEU A 83 -1.80 3.86 2.00
CA LEU A 83 -3.10 3.94 2.66
C LEU A 83 -3.03 4.62 4.03
N SER A 84 -1.88 5.16 4.45
CA SER A 84 -1.71 5.75 5.79
C SER A 84 -2.71 6.87 6.08
N ALA A 85 -2.99 7.72 5.09
CA ALA A 85 -4.00 8.77 5.21
C ALA A 85 -5.43 8.21 5.33
N ALA A 86 -5.74 7.15 4.57
CA ALA A 86 -7.05 6.49 4.63
C ALA A 86 -7.29 5.81 5.98
N VAL A 87 -6.26 5.21 6.58
CA VAL A 87 -6.33 4.64 7.93
C VAL A 87 -6.62 5.72 8.95
N LYS A 88 -5.88 6.84 8.92
CA LYS A 88 -6.13 7.98 9.82
C LYS A 88 -7.55 8.54 9.65
N ALA A 89 -8.04 8.65 8.42
CA ALA A 89 -9.40 9.09 8.14
C ALA A 89 -10.44 8.10 8.70
N ALA A 90 -10.23 6.79 8.54
CA ALA A 90 -11.14 5.79 9.09
C ALA A 90 -11.19 5.85 10.63
N LEU A 91 -10.08 6.14 11.29
CA LEU A 91 -10.03 6.24 12.75
C LEU A 91 -10.68 7.53 13.28
N ALA A 92 -10.63 8.62 12.50
CA ALA A 92 -11.29 9.88 12.84
C ALA A 92 -12.79 9.86 12.56
N ASP A 93 -13.27 8.97 11.68
CA ASP A 93 -14.68 8.84 11.34
C ASP A 93 -15.47 8.08 12.43
N PRO A 94 -16.64 8.58 12.89
CA PRO A 94 -17.46 7.89 13.90
C PRO A 94 -17.96 6.51 13.48
N ALA A 95 -18.15 6.24 12.18
CA ALA A 95 -18.49 4.93 11.66
C ALA A 95 -17.25 4.02 11.51
N HIS A 96 -16.08 4.50 11.90
CA HIS A 96 -14.79 3.83 11.82
C HIS A 96 -14.47 3.28 10.42
N ARG A 97 -14.88 4.02 9.39
CA ARG A 97 -14.79 3.57 8.00
C ARG A 97 -14.33 4.70 7.09
N ALA A 98 -13.41 4.39 6.18
CA ALA A 98 -13.04 5.28 5.08
C ALA A 98 -13.04 4.52 3.76
N THR A 99 -13.57 5.13 2.71
CA THR A 99 -13.48 4.62 1.34
C THR A 99 -12.84 5.68 0.46
N GLY A 100 -12.26 5.26 -0.66
CA GLY A 100 -11.68 6.19 -1.61
C GLY A 100 -10.92 5.48 -2.72
N ALA A 101 -10.19 6.27 -3.50
CA ALA A 101 -9.41 5.77 -4.62
C ALA A 101 -7.99 6.35 -4.59
N LEU A 102 -7.00 5.53 -4.90
CA LEU A 102 -5.60 5.91 -5.08
C LEU A 102 -5.13 5.52 -6.48
N GLY A 103 -4.35 6.39 -7.10
CA GLY A 103 -3.59 6.04 -8.30
C GLY A 103 -2.24 5.44 -7.91
N CYS A 104 -1.77 4.44 -8.66
CA CYS A 104 -0.41 3.95 -8.52
C CYS A 104 0.58 5.08 -8.82
N SER A 105 1.52 5.31 -7.90
CA SER A 105 2.55 6.36 -8.02
C SER A 105 3.69 6.03 -8.98
N GLY A 106 3.71 4.80 -9.51
CA GLY A 106 4.80 4.29 -10.32
C GLY A 106 4.59 4.40 -11.82
N GLN A 107 5.62 3.97 -12.52
CA GLN A 107 5.67 3.88 -13.97
C GLN A 107 5.87 2.43 -14.41
N ARG A 108 5.48 2.15 -15.65
CA ARG A 108 5.63 0.85 -16.31
C ARG A 108 6.46 1.00 -17.56
N ALA A 109 7.29 0.00 -17.84
CA ALA A 109 8.04 -0.07 -19.09
C ALA A 109 7.09 -0.47 -20.23
N VAL A 110 7.03 0.35 -21.28
CA VAL A 110 6.18 0.08 -22.47
C VAL A 110 7.02 -0.43 -23.62
N ARG A 111 8.18 0.20 -23.80
CA ARG A 111 9.20 -0.13 -24.79
C ARG A 111 10.57 0.13 -24.17
N VAL A 112 11.62 -0.42 -24.76
CA VAL A 112 13.00 -0.12 -24.36
C VAL A 112 13.22 1.39 -24.39
N GLY A 113 13.50 1.99 -23.22
CA GLY A 113 13.72 3.43 -23.08
C GLY A 113 12.47 4.29 -22.83
N ALA A 114 11.25 3.72 -22.85
CA ALA A 114 10.02 4.47 -22.61
C ALA A 114 9.23 3.94 -21.40
N ARG A 115 9.04 4.82 -20.40
CA ARG A 115 8.20 4.58 -19.22
C ARG A 115 6.91 5.39 -19.31
N GLN A 116 5.77 4.79 -18.97
CA GLN A 116 4.48 5.48 -18.87
C GLN A 116 3.91 5.35 -17.46
N PRO A 117 3.05 6.27 -16.99
CA PRO A 117 2.34 6.10 -15.73
C PRO A 117 1.59 4.76 -15.69
N CYS A 118 1.62 4.07 -14.56
CA CYS A 118 0.99 2.76 -14.42
C CYS A 118 -0.52 2.78 -14.68
N GLN A 119 -1.18 3.91 -14.42
CA GLN A 119 -2.63 4.14 -14.54
C GLN A 119 -3.53 3.17 -13.75
N LEU A 120 -2.97 2.23 -12.98
CA LEU A 120 -3.72 1.36 -12.10
C LEU A 120 -4.31 2.18 -10.96
N ARG A 121 -5.62 2.07 -10.77
CA ARG A 121 -6.34 2.64 -9.65
C ARG A 121 -6.65 1.56 -8.63
N LEU A 122 -6.63 1.95 -7.37
CA LEU A 122 -7.00 1.14 -6.22
C LEU A 122 -8.18 1.82 -5.56
N ASN A 123 -9.35 1.19 -5.60
CA ASN A 123 -10.45 1.57 -4.74
C ASN A 123 -10.29 0.82 -3.43
N TYR A 124 -10.22 1.56 -2.33
CA TYR A 124 -10.02 0.99 -1.01
C TYR A 124 -11.26 1.14 -0.15
N THR A 125 -11.46 0.18 0.75
CA THR A 125 -12.28 0.34 1.95
C THR A 125 -11.43 0.00 3.15
N VAL A 126 -11.36 0.93 4.10
CA VAL A 126 -10.72 0.74 5.40
C VAL A 126 -11.82 0.71 6.44
N THR A 127 -11.81 -0.30 7.30
CA THR A 127 -12.72 -0.41 8.44
C THR A 127 -11.90 -0.71 9.68
N ALA A 128 -12.05 0.12 10.70
CA ALA A 128 -11.44 -0.08 12.00
C ALA A 128 -12.48 -0.61 12.99
N THR A 129 -12.02 -1.48 13.88
CA THR A 129 -12.77 -1.91 15.06
C THR A 129 -11.98 -1.46 16.27
N CYS A 130 -12.57 -0.57 17.06
CA CYS A 130 -11.96 -0.01 18.25
C CYS A 130 -12.46 -0.74 19.52
N GLN A 131 -11.67 -0.80 20.59
CA GLN A 131 -12.23 -1.08 21.92
C GLN A 131 -13.11 0.13 22.31
N PRO A 132 -14.28 -0.07 22.90
CA PRO A 132 -14.92 0.99 23.66
C PRO A 132 -14.01 1.37 24.82
N ASP A 133 -13.71 2.65 24.99
CA ASP A 133 -13.05 3.14 26.20
C ASP A 133 -13.92 2.73 27.39
N THR A 134 -13.36 1.88 28.27
CA THR A 134 -14.02 1.40 29.49
C THR A 134 -13.74 2.34 30.64
#